data_AF-A0A973TX00-F1
#
_entry.id   AF-A0A973TX00-F1
#
_cell.length_a   1.000
_cell.length_b   1.000
_cell.length_c   1.000
_cell.angle_alpha   90.00
_cell.angle_beta   90.00
_cell.angle_gamma   90.00
#
_symmetry.space_group_name_H-M   'P 1'
#
loop_
_entity.id
_entity.type
_entity.pdbx_description
1 polymer ?
#
loop_
_entity_poly.entity_id
_entity_poly.type
_entity_poly.pdbx_seq_one_letter_code
_entity_poly.pdbx_strand_id
1 'polypeptide(L)'
;MQLDAGVVTRCRRRVHLEHDPTMRDVPTLPPDPTGQQRKADANEHRRAVATALGRVVGSDLMEIPQDVPSADRERVTAAAMQAGVPYIWGAALPRDPLGGRRGGIDLLVKETTGYVPVLVVRHKVSDPGQGARTSPLSHPLPGGARVDPLRKVRPQPRDQLRLAHAQRQLQASGFAASGRATGGVIGMDADVVVWHDLESPTWPGGKHALAEYDTRFADRLAVASAAAAATGADPLARPS
;
A
#
# COMPACT_ATOMS: atom_id res chain seq x y z
N MET A 1 -5.85 5.86 18.00
CA MET A 1 -5.25 4.62 17.49
C MET A 1 -5.00 4.78 16.00
N GLN A 2 -3.92 4.19 15.44
CA GLN A 2 -3.66 4.22 13.99
C GLN A 2 -3.24 2.84 13.49
N LEU A 3 -3.70 2.45 12.31
CA LEU A 3 -3.47 1.13 11.71
C LEU A 3 -2.81 1.24 10.34
N ASP A 4 -2.05 0.21 9.98
CA ASP A 4 -1.46 0.08 8.64
C ASP A 4 -2.39 -0.67 7.67
N ALA A 5 -2.02 -0.65 6.39
CA ALA A 5 -2.78 -1.28 5.32
C ALA A 5 -2.95 -2.80 5.49
N GLY A 6 -2.09 -3.48 6.24
CA GLY A 6 -2.18 -4.94 6.42
C GLY A 6 -3.46 -5.35 7.15
N VAL A 7 -4.02 -4.46 7.97
CA VAL A 7 -5.16 -4.77 8.84
C VAL A 7 -6.40 -5.22 8.06
N VAL A 8 -6.64 -4.68 6.86
CA VAL A 8 -7.85 -5.00 6.06
C VAL A 8 -7.82 -6.38 5.41
N THR A 9 -6.68 -7.07 5.48
CA THR A 9 -6.53 -8.48 5.07
C THR A 9 -6.54 -9.46 6.23
N ARG A 10 -6.53 -8.97 7.48
CA ARG A 10 -6.59 -9.80 8.69
C ARG A 10 -8.03 -10.09 9.08
N CYS A 11 -8.27 -11.22 9.74
CA CYS A 11 -9.55 -11.50 10.38
C CYS A 11 -9.74 -10.63 11.64
N ARG A 12 -10.99 -10.38 12.03
CA ARG A 12 -11.33 -9.59 13.24
C ARG A 12 -10.60 -10.11 14.48
N ARG A 13 -10.56 -11.43 14.68
CA ARG A 13 -9.89 -12.04 15.84
C ARG A 13 -8.39 -11.74 15.88
N ARG A 14 -7.70 -11.84 14.74
CA ARG A 14 -6.26 -11.52 14.67
C ARG A 14 -6.02 -10.07 15.04
N VAL A 15 -6.83 -9.14 14.51
CA VAL A 15 -6.73 -7.72 14.84
C VAL A 15 -6.97 -7.44 16.31
N HIS A 16 -7.99 -8.07 16.89
CA HIS A 16 -8.26 -7.96 18.32
C HIS A 16 -7.05 -8.40 19.15
N LEU A 17 -6.53 -9.61 18.91
CA LEU A 17 -5.39 -10.16 19.65
C LEU A 17 -4.12 -9.30 19.52
N GLU A 18 -3.87 -8.71 18.36
CA GLU A 18 -2.70 -7.84 18.14
C GLU A 18 -2.78 -6.50 18.89
N HIS A 19 -3.97 -6.11 19.35
CA HIS A 19 -4.22 -4.82 20.01
C HIS A 19 -4.70 -4.98 21.46
N ASP A 20 -4.91 -6.21 21.92
CA ASP A 20 -5.27 -6.55 23.29
C ASP A 20 -4.02 -6.39 24.20
N PRO A 21 -4.06 -5.50 25.22
CA PRO A 21 -2.94 -5.31 26.14
C PRO A 21 -2.52 -6.59 26.87
N THR A 22 -3.45 -7.51 27.13
CA THR A 22 -3.18 -8.77 27.84
C THR A 22 -2.39 -9.76 26.98
N MET A 23 -2.37 -9.56 25.66
CA MET A 23 -1.66 -10.42 24.71
C MET A 23 -0.22 -9.97 24.44
N ARG A 24 0.24 -8.83 24.99
CA ARG A 24 1.56 -8.26 24.70
C ARG A 24 2.71 -9.17 25.09
N ASP A 25 2.61 -9.79 26.26
CA ASP A 25 3.69 -10.61 26.84
C ASP A 25 3.47 -12.11 26.60
N VAL A 26 2.42 -12.47 25.84
CA VAL A 26 2.14 -13.87 25.51
C VAL A 26 3.20 -14.36 24.51
N PRO A 27 3.95 -15.42 24.83
CA PRO A 27 4.98 -15.95 23.94
C PRO A 27 4.41 -16.33 22.57
N THR A 28 4.98 -15.77 21.51
CA THR A 28 4.65 -16.15 20.14
C THR A 28 5.51 -17.31 19.67
N LEU A 29 4.96 -18.16 18.82
CA LEU A 29 5.75 -19.15 18.10
C LEU A 29 6.90 -18.47 17.33
N PRO A 30 8.07 -19.14 17.21
CA PRO A 30 9.13 -18.67 16.34
C PRO A 30 8.60 -18.39 14.93
N PRO A 31 9.16 -17.41 14.21
CA PRO A 31 8.70 -17.12 12.87
C PRO A 31 8.91 -18.33 11.95
N ASP A 32 7.91 -18.65 11.13
CA ASP A 32 8.01 -19.70 10.11
C ASP A 32 9.18 -19.40 9.14
N PRO A 33 10.15 -20.32 8.99
CA PRO A 33 11.29 -20.15 8.08
C PRO A 33 10.86 -19.86 6.64
N THR A 34 9.78 -20.48 6.16
CA THR A 34 9.28 -20.23 4.80
C THR A 34 8.75 -18.79 4.68
N GLY A 35 8.05 -18.32 5.71
CA GLY A 35 7.62 -16.93 5.83
C GLY A 35 8.79 -15.94 5.89
N GLN A 36 9.88 -16.28 6.57
CA GLN A 36 11.10 -15.45 6.59
C GLN A 36 11.73 -15.36 5.20
N GLN A 37 11.91 -16.50 4.51
CA GLN A 37 12.45 -16.54 3.15
C GLN A 37 11.62 -15.69 2.19
N ARG A 38 10.28 -15.81 2.25
CA ARG A 38 9.38 -14.99 1.40
C ARG A 38 9.53 -13.48 1.64
N LYS A 39 9.82 -13.07 2.88
CA LYS A 39 10.09 -11.66 3.20
C LYS A 39 11.44 -11.20 2.64
N ALA A 40 12.48 -12.02 2.79
CA ALA A 40 13.80 -11.76 2.24
C ALA A 40 13.74 -11.60 0.72
N ASP A 41 13.14 -12.57 0.03
CA ASP A 41 12.97 -12.52 -1.42
C ASP A 41 12.18 -11.28 -1.89
N ALA A 42 11.14 -10.88 -1.15
CA ALA A 42 10.36 -9.70 -1.47
C ALA A 42 11.16 -8.40 -1.30
N ASN A 43 12.06 -8.36 -0.31
CA ASN A 43 12.95 -7.21 -0.11
C ASN A 43 14.03 -7.12 -1.21
N GLU A 44 14.60 -8.25 -1.60
CA GLU A 44 15.52 -8.32 -2.74
C GLU A 44 14.86 -7.85 -4.03
N HIS A 45 13.63 -8.31 -4.31
CA HIS A 45 12.84 -7.86 -5.45
C HIS A 45 12.62 -6.34 -5.45
N ARG A 46 12.23 -5.77 -4.30
CA ARG A 46 12.09 -4.30 -4.17
C ARG A 46 13.39 -3.58 -4.46
N ARG A 47 14.53 -4.03 -3.93
CA ARG A 47 15.83 -3.41 -4.18
C ARG A 47 16.22 -3.49 -5.66
N ALA A 48 15.94 -4.61 -6.32
CA ALA A 48 16.18 -4.77 -7.76
C ALA A 48 15.35 -3.76 -8.58
N VAL A 49 14.06 -3.61 -8.26
CA VAL A 49 13.17 -2.61 -8.89
C VAL A 49 13.66 -1.19 -8.61
N ALA A 50 14.03 -0.85 -7.38
CA ALA A 50 14.57 0.48 -7.03
C ALA A 50 15.82 0.81 -7.87
N THR A 51 16.72 -0.17 -8.00
CA THR A 51 17.97 -0.03 -8.76
C THR A 51 17.69 0.13 -10.25
N ALA A 52 16.77 -0.64 -10.81
CA ALA A 52 16.35 -0.51 -12.21
C ALA A 52 15.70 0.85 -12.47
N LEU A 53 14.81 1.30 -11.58
CA LEU A 53 14.16 2.59 -11.68
C LEU A 53 15.18 3.73 -11.62
N GLY A 54 16.11 3.69 -10.65
CA GLY A 54 17.16 4.70 -10.50
C GLY A 54 18.07 4.83 -11.73
N ARG A 55 18.30 3.73 -12.48
CA ARG A 55 19.03 3.79 -13.75
C ARG A 55 18.28 4.53 -14.85
N VAL A 56 16.94 4.53 -14.80
CA VAL A 56 16.11 5.15 -15.85
C VAL A 56 15.77 6.59 -15.51
N VAL A 57 15.33 6.86 -14.29
CA VAL A 57 14.88 8.22 -13.90
C VAL A 57 16.01 9.05 -13.28
N GLY A 58 17.16 8.46 -12.98
CA GLY A 58 18.35 9.18 -12.54
C GLY A 58 18.13 10.02 -11.29
N SER A 59 18.51 11.30 -11.37
CA SER A 59 18.41 12.27 -10.27
C SER A 59 16.97 12.60 -9.85
N ASP A 60 15.96 12.20 -10.62
CA ASP A 60 14.56 12.44 -10.29
C ASP A 60 14.01 11.45 -9.24
N LEU A 61 14.79 10.41 -8.89
CA LEU A 61 14.49 9.48 -7.81
C LEU A 61 15.12 9.91 -6.49
N MET A 62 14.27 10.19 -5.50
CA MET A 62 14.69 10.33 -4.12
C MET A 62 14.34 9.08 -3.33
N GLU A 63 15.34 8.39 -2.79
CA GLU A 63 15.14 7.29 -1.85
C GLU A 63 15.04 7.83 -0.41
N ILE A 64 13.97 7.48 0.30
CA ILE A 64 13.81 7.81 1.72
C ILE A 64 14.70 6.85 2.55
N PRO A 65 15.57 7.37 3.43
CA PRO A 65 16.40 6.54 4.30
C PRO A 65 15.55 5.60 5.15
N GLN A 66 15.91 4.32 5.23
CA GLN A 66 15.14 3.30 5.95
C GLN A 66 15.65 3.06 7.37
N ASP A 67 16.90 3.42 7.63
CA ASP A 67 17.66 3.28 8.89
C ASP A 67 17.45 4.43 9.88
N VAL A 68 16.47 5.30 9.62
CA VAL A 68 16.07 6.41 10.51
C VAL A 68 14.71 6.15 11.17
N PRO A 69 14.40 6.81 12.31
CA PRO A 69 13.11 6.68 12.99
C PRO A 69 11.93 6.93 12.05
N SER A 70 10.81 6.26 12.30
CA SER A 70 9.62 6.39 11.43
C SER A 70 9.11 7.82 11.30
N ALA A 71 9.22 8.63 12.34
CA ALA A 71 8.79 10.03 12.32
C ALA A 71 9.69 10.89 11.41
N ASP A 72 10.99 10.58 11.36
CA ASP A 72 11.92 11.25 10.46
C ASP A 72 11.66 10.87 9.00
N ARG A 73 11.40 9.59 8.72
CA ARG A 73 10.99 9.17 7.37
C ARG A 73 9.73 9.87 6.90
N GLU A 74 8.76 10.03 7.80
CA GLU A 74 7.50 10.74 7.52
C GLU A 74 7.76 12.21 7.19
N ARG A 75 8.58 12.89 8.00
CA ARG A 75 9.00 14.28 7.76
C ARG A 75 9.75 14.45 6.44
N VAL A 76 10.70 13.56 6.14
CA VAL A 76 11.48 13.61 4.88
C VAL A 76 10.57 13.32 3.68
N THR A 77 9.64 12.38 3.79
CA THR A 77 8.65 12.10 2.73
C THR A 77 7.75 13.31 2.48
N ALA A 78 7.24 13.94 3.54
CA ALA A 78 6.41 15.14 3.43
C ALA A 78 7.17 16.30 2.77
N ALA A 79 8.42 16.53 3.16
CA ALA A 79 9.27 17.55 2.54
C ALA A 79 9.53 17.26 1.05
N ALA A 80 9.78 16.00 0.69
CA ALA A 80 9.96 15.60 -0.71
C ALA A 80 8.69 15.82 -1.55
N MET A 81 7.51 15.52 -0.99
CA MET A 81 6.24 15.80 -1.67
C MET A 81 5.98 17.31 -1.84
N GLN A 82 6.29 18.11 -0.82
CA GLN A 82 6.19 19.58 -0.88
C GLN A 82 7.15 20.18 -1.91
N ALA A 83 8.37 19.69 -1.98
CA ALA A 83 9.37 20.08 -2.98
C ALA A 83 9.00 19.60 -4.40
N GLY A 84 8.01 18.72 -4.53
CA GLY A 84 7.59 18.21 -5.82
C GLY A 84 8.59 17.27 -6.47
N VAL A 85 9.30 16.47 -5.67
CA VAL A 85 10.19 15.42 -6.18
C VAL A 85 9.40 14.48 -7.10
N PRO A 86 9.88 14.18 -8.33
CA PRO A 86 9.12 13.37 -9.28
C PRO A 86 8.86 11.93 -8.82
N TYR A 87 9.87 11.27 -8.26
CA TYR A 87 9.77 9.89 -7.79
C TYR A 87 10.32 9.77 -6.37
N ILE A 88 9.50 9.30 -5.43
CA ILE A 88 9.88 9.12 -4.02
C ILE A 88 9.79 7.64 -3.67
N TRP A 89 10.93 7.00 -3.47
CA TRP A 89 11.02 5.58 -3.13
C TRP A 89 11.06 5.35 -1.61
N GLY A 90 10.35 4.32 -1.14
CA GLY A 90 10.30 3.97 0.29
C GLY A 90 9.53 4.98 1.13
N ALA A 91 8.55 5.66 0.53
CA ALA A 91 7.79 6.75 1.14
C ALA A 91 7.05 6.31 2.40
N ALA A 92 7.27 7.02 3.51
CA ALA A 92 6.47 6.94 4.72
C ALA A 92 5.43 8.07 4.70
N LEU A 93 4.16 7.74 4.48
CA LEU A 93 3.13 8.74 4.26
C LEU A 93 2.81 9.50 5.57
N PRO A 94 2.47 10.81 5.46
CA PRO A 94 1.97 11.56 6.61
C PRO A 94 0.83 10.82 7.30
N ARG A 95 0.89 10.77 8.62
CA ARG A 95 -0.13 10.16 9.46
C ARG A 95 -1.47 10.85 9.28
N ASP A 96 -2.52 10.05 9.25
CA ASP A 96 -3.91 10.52 9.25
C ASP A 96 -4.51 10.19 10.62
N PRO A 97 -4.43 11.10 11.61
CA PRO A 97 -4.97 10.86 12.95
C PRO A 97 -6.50 10.81 12.95
N LEU A 98 -7.17 11.56 12.08
CA LEU A 98 -8.64 11.59 12.00
C LEU A 98 -9.20 10.29 11.43
N GLY A 99 -8.59 9.77 10.36
CA GLY A 99 -8.97 8.50 9.76
C GLY A 99 -8.31 7.28 10.40
N GLY A 100 -7.41 7.46 11.37
CA GLY A 100 -6.74 6.37 12.06
C GLY A 100 -5.75 5.60 11.17
N ARG A 101 -5.14 6.23 10.18
CA ARG A 101 -4.23 5.56 9.22
C ARG A 101 -2.77 5.95 9.46
N ARG A 102 -1.88 4.97 9.27
CA ARG A 102 -0.43 5.16 9.18
C ARG A 102 0.13 4.21 8.11
N GLY A 103 1.39 4.41 7.70
CA GLY A 103 2.13 3.44 6.90
C GLY A 103 2.91 4.08 5.77
N GLY A 104 3.40 3.25 4.86
CA GLY A 104 4.17 3.69 3.70
C GLY A 104 3.79 2.96 2.43
N ILE A 105 4.41 3.37 1.33
CA ILE A 105 4.27 2.77 0.00
C ILE A 105 5.66 2.65 -0.64
N ASP A 106 5.83 1.70 -1.56
CA ASP A 106 7.14 1.43 -2.17
C ASP A 106 7.60 2.61 -3.06
N LEU A 107 6.69 3.21 -3.83
CA LEU A 107 6.97 4.34 -4.70
C LEU A 107 5.79 5.34 -4.70
N LEU A 108 6.10 6.63 -4.65
CA LEU A 108 5.18 7.70 -5.05
C LEU A 108 5.64 8.29 -6.38
N VAL A 109 4.69 8.48 -7.28
CA VAL A 109 4.91 9.11 -8.58
C VAL A 109 4.19 10.45 -8.58
N LYS A 110 4.93 11.54 -8.86
CA LYS A 110 4.35 12.86 -9.02
C LYS A 110 3.59 12.93 -10.35
N GLU A 111 2.35 13.34 -10.24
CA GLU A 111 1.48 13.77 -11.32
C GLU A 111 1.31 15.29 -11.27
N THR A 112 0.64 15.86 -12.27
CA THR A 112 0.48 17.32 -12.41
C THR A 112 -0.09 17.98 -11.15
N THR A 113 -1.01 17.29 -10.45
CA THR A 113 -1.80 17.85 -9.33
C THR A 113 -1.51 17.21 -7.98
N GLY A 114 -0.60 16.24 -7.89
CA GLY A 114 -0.32 15.51 -6.65
C GLY A 114 0.44 14.22 -6.90
N TYR A 115 0.30 13.25 -6.02
CA TYR A 115 1.01 11.98 -6.06
C TYR A 115 0.07 10.81 -6.24
N VAL A 116 0.57 9.79 -6.94
CA VAL A 116 -0.08 8.49 -7.16
C VAL A 116 0.75 7.39 -6.52
N PRO A 117 0.15 6.51 -5.69
CA PRO A 117 0.88 5.43 -5.03
C PRO A 117 1.15 4.26 -5.99
N VAL A 118 2.37 3.71 -5.90
CA VAL A 118 2.79 2.52 -6.65
C VAL A 118 3.37 1.48 -5.68
N LEU A 119 2.82 0.27 -5.75
CA LEU A 119 3.19 -0.85 -4.91
C LEU A 119 4.15 -1.79 -5.65
N VAL A 120 5.15 -2.34 -4.95
CA VAL A 120 6.05 -3.36 -5.49
C VAL A 120 5.83 -4.68 -4.77
N VAL A 121 5.51 -5.72 -5.55
CA VAL A 121 5.11 -7.03 -5.04
C VAL A 121 5.85 -8.17 -5.72
N ARG A 122 6.08 -9.26 -4.99
CA ARG A 122 6.73 -10.47 -5.51
C ARG A 122 5.71 -11.54 -5.90
N HIS A 123 4.76 -11.16 -6.73
CA HIS A 123 3.80 -12.08 -7.36
C HIS A 123 3.36 -11.53 -8.71
N LYS A 124 2.74 -12.37 -9.54
CA LYS A 124 2.19 -11.95 -10.84
C LYS A 124 1.02 -10.99 -10.64
N VAL A 125 1.03 -9.90 -11.40
CA VAL A 125 -0.01 -8.85 -11.40
C VAL A 125 -0.77 -8.78 -12.73
N SER A 126 -0.25 -9.47 -13.75
CA SER A 126 -0.87 -9.66 -15.05
C SER A 126 -0.70 -11.11 -15.51
N ASP A 127 -1.57 -11.54 -16.41
CA ASP A 127 -1.48 -12.80 -17.14
C ASP A 127 -1.57 -12.51 -18.65
N PRO A 128 -1.18 -13.45 -19.54
CA PRO A 128 -1.43 -13.32 -20.98
C PRO A 128 -2.91 -13.04 -21.26
N GLY A 129 -3.17 -12.05 -22.12
CA GLY A 129 -4.51 -11.59 -22.46
C GLY A 129 -4.49 -10.17 -22.99
N GLN A 130 -5.54 -9.39 -22.77
CA GLN A 130 -5.58 -7.98 -23.15
C GLN A 130 -6.42 -7.18 -22.14
N GLY A 131 -6.24 -5.87 -22.12
CA GLY A 131 -7.12 -4.95 -21.38
C GLY A 131 -6.54 -4.38 -20.08
N ALA A 132 -5.36 -4.83 -19.64
CA ALA A 132 -4.66 -4.14 -18.55
C ALA A 132 -4.23 -2.75 -19.00
N ARG A 133 -4.31 -1.75 -18.13
CA ARG A 133 -3.66 -0.46 -18.37
C ARG A 133 -2.24 -0.55 -17.84
N THR A 134 -1.25 -0.40 -18.71
CA THR A 134 0.17 -0.51 -18.34
C THR A 134 0.96 0.69 -18.83
N SER A 135 2.04 1.02 -18.11
CA SER A 135 3.11 1.89 -18.59
C SER A 135 4.45 1.16 -18.42
N PRO A 136 5.45 1.42 -19.26
CA PRO A 136 6.77 0.82 -19.08
C PRO A 136 7.42 1.33 -17.79
N LEU A 137 8.29 0.53 -17.17
CA LEU A 137 9.08 0.99 -16.01
C LEU A 137 9.98 2.18 -16.34
N SER A 138 10.36 2.36 -17.61
CA SER A 138 11.14 3.51 -18.04
C SER A 138 10.36 4.83 -18.04
N HIS A 139 9.03 4.75 -17.94
CA HIS A 139 8.17 5.91 -17.84
C HIS A 139 6.95 5.56 -16.97
N PRO A 140 7.15 5.40 -15.64
CA PRO A 140 6.16 4.83 -14.74
C PRO A 140 5.12 5.89 -14.32
N LEU A 141 4.49 6.55 -15.30
CA LEU A 141 3.49 7.59 -15.12
C LEU A 141 2.10 7.08 -15.51
N PRO A 142 1.05 7.35 -14.70
CA PRO A 142 -0.31 6.96 -15.04
C PRO A 142 -0.85 7.67 -16.30
N GLY A 143 -0.46 8.93 -16.56
CA GLY A 143 -0.80 9.62 -17.82
C GLY A 143 -0.21 8.95 -19.08
N GLY A 144 0.91 8.26 -18.92
CA GLY A 144 1.56 7.46 -19.97
C GLY A 144 0.91 6.09 -20.20
N ALA A 145 0.00 5.66 -19.33
CA ALA A 145 -0.58 4.32 -19.40
C ALA A 145 -1.46 4.12 -20.65
N ARG A 146 -1.36 2.95 -21.27
CA ARG A 146 -2.17 2.53 -22.43
C ARG A 146 -2.78 1.17 -22.16
N VAL A 147 -3.83 0.83 -22.91
CA VAL A 147 -4.38 -0.52 -22.89
C VAL A 147 -3.36 -1.46 -23.53
N ASP A 148 -2.96 -2.46 -22.78
CA ASP A 148 -1.97 -3.45 -23.18
C ASP A 148 -2.62 -4.55 -24.03
N PRO A 149 -2.11 -4.82 -25.25
CA PRO A 149 -2.66 -5.86 -26.13
C PRO A 149 -2.24 -7.28 -25.73
N LEU A 150 -1.28 -7.43 -24.81
CA LEU A 150 -0.69 -8.73 -24.42
C LEU A 150 -0.90 -9.07 -22.94
N ARG A 151 -1.46 -8.13 -22.14
CA ARG A 151 -1.71 -8.32 -20.71
C ARG A 151 -3.15 -8.08 -20.33
N LYS A 152 -3.71 -9.01 -19.56
CA LYS A 152 -4.90 -8.76 -18.73
C LYS A 152 -4.48 -8.64 -17.25
N VAL A 153 -5.26 -7.89 -16.48
CA VAL A 153 -5.04 -7.77 -15.04
C VAL A 153 -5.27 -9.12 -14.36
N ARG A 154 -4.32 -9.54 -13.53
CA ARG A 154 -4.51 -10.67 -12.62
C ARG A 154 -5.20 -10.17 -11.35
N PRO A 155 -6.34 -10.75 -10.93
CA PRO A 155 -7.01 -10.31 -9.72
C PRO A 155 -6.12 -10.42 -8.48
N GLN A 156 -5.78 -9.27 -7.89
CA GLN A 156 -5.06 -9.18 -6.62
C GLN A 156 -5.77 -8.19 -5.67
N PRO A 157 -6.89 -8.60 -5.05
CA PRO A 157 -7.69 -7.70 -4.20
C PRO A 157 -6.88 -7.05 -3.07
N ARG A 158 -5.91 -7.79 -2.51
CA ARG A 158 -5.01 -7.28 -1.46
C ARG A 158 -4.17 -6.08 -1.91
N ASP A 159 -3.75 -6.04 -3.17
CA ASP A 159 -2.89 -4.95 -3.67
C ASP A 159 -3.72 -3.68 -3.83
N GLN A 160 -4.92 -3.80 -4.41
CA GLN A 160 -5.87 -2.69 -4.51
C GLN A 160 -6.26 -2.13 -3.14
N LEU A 161 -6.45 -2.98 -2.11
CA LEU A 161 -6.72 -2.49 -0.74
C LEU A 161 -5.54 -1.74 -0.13
N ARG A 162 -4.29 -2.16 -0.43
CA ARG A 162 -3.09 -1.43 0.01
C ARG A 162 -2.93 -0.10 -0.73
N LEU A 163 -3.24 -0.06 -2.02
CA LEU A 163 -3.29 1.17 -2.80
C LEU A 163 -4.38 2.12 -2.30
N ALA A 164 -5.58 1.62 -2.00
CA ALA A 164 -6.65 2.40 -1.39
C ALA A 164 -6.24 3.01 -0.04
N HIS A 165 -5.52 2.27 0.80
CA HIS A 165 -4.96 2.79 2.05
C HIS A 165 -3.98 3.95 1.82
N ALA A 166 -3.05 3.79 0.88
CA ALA A 166 -2.10 4.84 0.53
C ALA A 166 -2.81 6.06 -0.07
N GLN A 167 -3.78 5.84 -0.97
CA GLN A 167 -4.61 6.88 -1.57
C GLN A 167 -5.35 7.70 -0.51
N ARG A 168 -5.95 7.05 0.49
CA ARG A 168 -6.65 7.73 1.58
C ARG A 168 -5.73 8.58 2.45
N GLN A 169 -4.50 8.12 2.72
CA GLN A 169 -3.49 8.93 3.42
C GLN A 169 -3.01 10.13 2.58
N LEU A 170 -2.81 9.95 1.27
CA LEU A 170 -2.48 11.04 0.35
C LEU A 170 -3.61 12.08 0.29
N GLN A 171 -4.87 11.63 0.27
CA GLN A 171 -6.05 12.53 0.32
C GLN A 171 -6.11 13.30 1.64
N ALA A 172 -5.94 12.61 2.77
CA ALA A 172 -5.97 13.23 4.10
C ALA A 172 -4.87 14.27 4.31
N SER A 173 -3.72 14.10 3.63
CA SER A 173 -2.59 15.02 3.70
C SER A 173 -2.58 16.08 2.59
N GLY A 174 -3.57 16.07 1.69
CA GLY A 174 -3.67 17.04 0.59
C GLY A 174 -2.69 16.81 -0.56
N PHE A 175 -2.03 15.64 -0.62
CA PHE A 175 -1.04 15.30 -1.65
C PHE A 175 -1.55 14.33 -2.72
N ALA A 176 -2.79 13.84 -2.65
CA ALA A 176 -3.33 12.98 -3.70
C ALA A 176 -3.47 13.73 -5.03
N ALA A 177 -3.09 13.09 -6.12
CA ALA A 177 -3.42 13.59 -7.45
C ALA A 177 -4.93 13.76 -7.61
N SER A 178 -5.33 14.87 -8.24
CA SER A 178 -6.74 15.19 -8.53
C SER A 178 -7.31 14.29 -9.62
N GLY A 179 -8.64 14.15 -9.64
CA GLY A 179 -9.34 13.28 -10.59
C GLY A 179 -9.59 11.89 -10.02
N ARG A 180 -9.70 10.89 -10.90
CA ARG A 180 -9.97 9.50 -10.50
C ARG A 180 -8.80 8.92 -9.71
N ALA A 181 -9.12 8.35 -8.54
CA ALA A 181 -8.16 7.64 -7.73
C ALA A 181 -7.55 6.46 -8.49
N THR A 182 -6.25 6.58 -8.77
CA THR A 182 -5.47 5.58 -9.49
C THR A 182 -4.38 5.04 -8.56
N GLY A 183 -3.97 3.78 -8.77
CA GLY A 183 -2.81 3.22 -8.09
C GLY A 183 -2.07 2.21 -8.98
N GLY A 184 -0.74 2.18 -8.89
CA GLY A 184 0.09 1.31 -9.71
C GLY A 184 0.59 0.09 -8.94
N VAL A 185 0.84 -1.02 -9.65
CA VAL A 185 1.54 -2.19 -9.08
C VAL A 185 2.63 -2.66 -10.04
N ILE A 186 3.83 -2.84 -9.51
CA ILE A 186 4.94 -3.51 -10.18
C ILE A 186 5.04 -4.92 -9.61
N GLY A 187 4.81 -5.91 -10.46
CA GLY A 187 4.82 -7.32 -10.08
C GLY A 187 6.21 -7.95 -10.08
N MET A 188 6.21 -9.27 -9.95
CA MET A 188 7.39 -10.15 -10.01
C MET A 188 8.23 -9.97 -11.28
N ASP A 189 7.59 -9.71 -12.43
CA ASP A 189 8.30 -9.60 -13.71
C ASP A 189 9.07 -8.28 -13.85
N ALA A 190 8.72 -7.27 -13.04
CA ALA A 190 9.40 -5.97 -12.98
C ALA A 190 9.69 -5.33 -14.35
N ASP A 191 8.71 -5.33 -15.24
CA ASP A 191 8.83 -4.83 -16.61
C ASP A 191 7.86 -3.67 -16.92
N VAL A 192 6.67 -3.69 -16.31
CA VAL A 192 5.65 -2.65 -16.43
C VAL A 192 5.06 -2.28 -15.07
N VAL A 193 4.45 -1.09 -15.01
CA VAL A 193 3.49 -0.75 -13.96
C VAL A 193 2.10 -1.12 -14.46
N VAL A 194 1.36 -1.94 -13.72
CA VAL A 194 -0.07 -2.18 -13.95
C VAL A 194 -0.87 -1.13 -13.17
N TRP A 195 -1.68 -0.35 -13.87
CA TRP A 195 -2.49 0.73 -13.29
C TRP A 195 -3.92 0.28 -13.02
N HIS A 196 -4.37 0.51 -11.79
CA HIS A 196 -5.74 0.25 -11.34
C HIS A 196 -6.50 1.56 -11.16
N ASP A 197 -7.72 1.59 -11.70
CA ASP A 197 -8.75 2.54 -11.31
C ASP A 197 -9.41 2.05 -10.01
N LEU A 198 -9.17 2.74 -8.91
CA LEU A 198 -9.65 2.38 -7.57
C LEU A 198 -11.12 2.75 -7.34
N GLU A 199 -11.72 3.46 -8.29
CA GLU A 199 -13.13 3.85 -8.34
C GLU A 199 -13.93 3.00 -9.35
N SER A 200 -13.28 2.12 -10.10
CA SER A 200 -13.97 1.21 -11.01
C SER A 200 -14.79 0.16 -10.24
N PRO A 201 -16.03 -0.14 -10.67
CA PRO A 201 -16.93 -1.06 -9.98
C PRO A 201 -16.57 -2.55 -10.22
N THR A 202 -15.33 -2.94 -9.93
CA THR A 202 -14.79 -4.28 -10.18
C THR A 202 -14.87 -5.22 -8.98
N TRP A 203 -15.39 -4.74 -7.85
CA TRP A 203 -15.55 -5.54 -6.63
C TRP A 203 -16.95 -6.13 -6.51
N PRO A 204 -17.12 -7.21 -5.72
CA PRO A 204 -18.43 -7.84 -5.52
C PRO A 204 -19.53 -6.83 -5.14
N GLY A 205 -20.71 -7.01 -5.75
CA GLY A 205 -21.84 -6.09 -5.57
C GLY A 205 -21.69 -4.75 -6.28
N GLY A 206 -20.82 -4.64 -7.30
CA GLY A 206 -20.61 -3.40 -8.06
C GLY A 206 -19.87 -2.32 -7.27
N LYS A 207 -19.27 -2.67 -6.14
CA LYS A 207 -18.44 -1.76 -5.34
C LYS A 207 -17.13 -1.46 -6.07
N HIS A 208 -16.48 -0.39 -5.64
CA HIS A 208 -15.11 -0.06 -6.02
C HIS A 208 -14.14 -0.28 -4.84
N ALA A 209 -12.84 -0.32 -5.14
CA ALA A 209 -11.80 -0.69 -4.18
C ALA A 209 -11.77 0.23 -2.96
N LEU A 210 -11.95 1.55 -3.17
CA LEU A 210 -11.99 2.52 -2.05
C LEU A 210 -13.16 2.25 -1.09
N ALA A 211 -14.37 1.99 -1.59
CA ALA A 211 -15.54 1.75 -0.74
C ALA A 211 -15.41 0.45 0.06
N GLU A 212 -14.89 -0.61 -0.57
CA GLU A 212 -14.60 -1.86 0.13
C GLU A 212 -13.50 -1.68 1.18
N TYR A 213 -12.44 -0.94 0.85
CA TYR A 213 -11.38 -0.60 1.79
C TYR A 213 -11.95 0.18 2.99
N ASP A 214 -12.72 1.24 2.77
CA ASP A 214 -13.22 2.09 3.86
C ASP A 214 -14.11 1.29 4.82
N THR A 215 -14.98 0.44 4.28
CA THR A 215 -15.84 -0.46 5.06
C THR A 215 -15.00 -1.39 5.94
N ARG A 216 -14.02 -2.08 5.34
CA ARG A 216 -13.13 -3.00 6.08
C ARG A 216 -12.28 -2.27 7.09
N PHE A 217 -11.72 -1.12 6.73
CA PHE A 217 -10.81 -0.38 7.59
C PHE A 217 -11.53 0.17 8.82
N ALA A 218 -12.73 0.75 8.64
CA ALA A 218 -13.56 1.22 9.76
C ALA A 218 -13.88 0.07 10.73
N ASP A 219 -14.28 -1.09 10.21
CA ASP A 219 -14.54 -2.29 11.02
C ASP A 219 -13.29 -2.73 11.80
N ARG A 220 -12.12 -2.75 11.15
CA ARG A 220 -10.85 -3.16 11.76
C ARG A 220 -10.38 -2.14 12.81
N LEU A 221 -10.59 -0.84 12.58
CA LEU A 221 -10.29 0.22 13.53
C LEU A 221 -11.16 0.13 14.78
N ALA A 222 -12.45 -0.17 14.63
CA ALA A 222 -13.36 -0.39 15.76
C ALA A 222 -12.93 -1.60 16.61
N VAL A 223 -12.60 -2.72 15.96
CA VAL A 223 -12.12 -3.94 16.65
C VAL A 223 -10.82 -3.67 17.41
N ALA A 224 -9.85 -3.03 16.78
CA ALA A 224 -8.57 -2.71 17.41
C ALA A 224 -8.75 -1.74 18.59
N SER A 225 -9.59 -0.71 18.43
CA SER A 225 -9.86 0.28 19.47
C SER A 225 -10.54 -0.34 20.69
N ALA A 226 -11.53 -1.21 20.47
CA ALA A 226 -12.18 -1.95 21.53
C ALA A 226 -11.22 -2.90 22.27
N ALA A 227 -10.35 -3.60 21.54
CA ALA A 227 -9.33 -4.47 22.13
C ALA A 227 -8.37 -3.70 23.04
N ALA A 228 -7.91 -2.52 22.60
CA ALA A 228 -6.99 -1.69 23.37
C ALA A 228 -7.65 -1.05 24.61
N ALA A 229 -8.96 -0.79 24.56
CA ALA A 229 -9.72 -0.23 25.68
C ALA A 229 -10.15 -1.30 26.70
N ALA A 230 -10.21 -2.57 26.31
CA ALA A 230 -10.66 -3.65 27.17
C ALA A 230 -9.60 -3.99 28.24
N THR A 231 -9.70 -3.37 29.41
CA THR A 231 -9.21 -3.97 30.66
C THR A 231 -10.27 -4.93 31.18
N GLY A 232 -10.34 -6.15 30.62
CA GLY A 232 -11.23 -7.22 31.10
C GLY A 232 -12.66 -7.24 30.59
N ALA A 233 -12.99 -6.54 29.50
CA ALA A 233 -14.31 -6.62 28.85
C ALA A 233 -14.37 -7.76 27.81
N ASP A 234 -15.57 -8.29 27.59
CA ASP A 234 -15.84 -9.40 26.68
C ASP A 234 -15.41 -9.08 25.23
N PRO A 235 -14.69 -9.98 24.54
CA PRO A 235 -14.12 -9.69 23.23
C PRO A 235 -15.21 -9.51 22.16
N LEU A 236 -15.19 -8.38 21.43
CA LEU A 236 -16.06 -8.11 20.27
C LEU A 236 -15.85 -9.09 19.09
N ALA A 237 -14.80 -9.90 19.13
CA ALA A 237 -14.52 -10.94 18.14
C ALA A 237 -14.31 -12.29 18.83
N ARG A 238 -15.31 -13.16 18.72
CA ARG A 238 -15.22 -14.57 19.13
C ARG A 238 -14.64 -15.41 17.97
N PRO A 239 -13.94 -16.53 18.25
CA PRO A 239 -13.55 -17.48 17.22
C PRO A 239 -14.78 -17.95 16.43
N SER A 240 -14.62 -18.09 15.12
CA SER A 240 -15.57 -18.80 14.26
C SER A 240 -15.38 -20.30 14.39
#